data_AF-A0A3D1PIC8-F1
#
_entry.id   AF-A0A3D1PIC8-F1
#
_cell.length_a   1.000
_cell.length_b   1.000
_cell.length_c   1.000
_cell.angle_alpha   90.00
_cell.angle_beta   90.00
_cell.angle_gamma   90.00
#
_symmetry.space_group_name_H-M   'P 1'
#
loop_
_entity.id
_entity.type
_entity.pdbx_description
1 polymer ?
#
loop_
_entity_poly.entity_id
_entity_poly.type
_entity_poly.pdbx_seq_one_letter_code
_entity_poly.pdbx_strand_id
1 'polypeptide(L)'
;MKETSVKEHKRLLLIDDDPNLILLVKDYLEFRGYEVITAENGREALEVLEQEIPDMIICDVMMPEMDGYAFVNQVRQEERTSWIPILFLSAKGQSQDKIKGLNIGADVYMVKPFEPEELVAQVEASLKQAFRQRQQTGGGNDSESKIQVPFDVHLTQTELKVVQFVARGLANRDIAEELNVSQRTVESHVSNMLGKTGLHNRTELARWAIENQMA
;
A
#
# COMPACT_ATOMS: atom_id res chain seq x y z
N MET A 1 26.95 12.70 25.94
CA MET A 1 27.23 11.74 24.84
C MET A 1 25.96 11.68 24.02
N LYS A 2 26.00 12.11 22.75
CA LYS A 2 24.83 12.04 21.85
C LYS A 2 24.76 10.61 21.32
N GLU A 3 23.64 9.94 21.57
CA GLU A 3 23.30 8.68 20.93
C GLU A 3 23.24 8.91 19.42
N THR A 4 24.18 8.32 18.68
CA THR A 4 24.15 8.28 17.23
C THR A 4 23.07 7.28 16.84
N SER A 5 21.85 7.76 16.61
CA SER A 5 20.84 6.98 15.90
C SER A 5 21.39 6.67 14.51
N VAL A 6 21.61 5.40 14.22
CA VAL A 6 21.94 4.93 12.88
C VAL A 6 20.75 5.33 11.99
N LYS A 7 20.94 6.34 11.13
CA LYS A 7 19.95 6.66 10.10
C LYS A 7 19.97 5.47 9.13
N GLU A 8 18.93 4.66 9.16
CA GLU A 8 18.74 3.60 8.19
C GLU A 8 18.61 4.26 6.80
N HIS A 9 19.61 4.03 5.94
CA HIS A 9 19.61 4.59 4.60
C HIS A 9 18.53 3.88 3.77
N LYS A 10 17.69 4.65 3.08
CA LYS A 10 16.65 4.10 2.22
C LYS A 10 17.30 3.49 0.98
N ARG A 11 16.88 2.28 0.63
CA ARG A 11 17.46 1.49 -0.44
C ARG A 11 16.61 1.56 -1.70
N LEU A 12 17.24 1.85 -2.82
CA LEU A 12 16.61 2.00 -4.13
C LEU A 12 17.14 0.93 -5.07
N LEU A 13 16.27 0.30 -5.85
CA LEU A 13 16.67 -0.53 -6.99
C LEU A 13 16.51 0.28 -8.28
N LEU A 14 17.62 0.53 -8.96
CA LEU A 14 17.67 1.22 -10.25
C LEU A 14 17.88 0.20 -11.37
N ILE A 15 17.01 0.22 -12.38
CA ILE A 15 17.02 -0.74 -13.47
C ILE A 15 17.02 0.01 -14.81
N ASP A 16 18.09 -0.14 -15.59
CA ASP A 16 18.25 0.50 -16.90
C ASP A 16 19.33 -0.26 -17.70
N ASP A 17 19.21 -0.36 -19.03
CA ASP A 17 20.21 -1.04 -19.85
C ASP A 17 21.36 -0.12 -20.32
N ASP A 18 21.27 1.19 -20.06
CA ASP A 18 22.37 2.14 -20.29
C ASP A 18 23.27 2.27 -19.04
N PRO A 19 24.49 1.69 -19.04
CA PRO A 19 25.39 1.75 -17.90
C PRO A 19 25.83 3.17 -17.55
N ASN A 20 25.84 4.10 -18.50
CA ASN A 20 26.20 5.50 -18.23
C ASN A 20 25.09 6.20 -17.45
N LEU A 21 23.84 5.92 -17.81
CA LEU A 21 22.69 6.46 -17.11
C LEU A 21 22.56 5.86 -15.71
N ILE A 22 22.81 4.56 -15.57
CA ILE A 22 22.91 3.90 -14.26
C ILE A 22 23.92 4.65 -13.38
N LEU A 23 25.14 4.85 -13.87
CA LEU A 23 26.20 5.49 -13.10
C LEU A 23 25.82 6.92 -12.69
N LEU A 24 25.28 7.71 -13.63
CA LEU A 24 24.85 9.09 -13.37
C LEU A 24 23.75 9.16 -12.29
N VAL A 25 22.70 8.34 -12.44
CA VAL A 25 21.55 8.35 -11.53
C VAL A 25 21.95 7.80 -10.17
N LYS A 26 22.77 6.75 -10.14
CA LYS A 26 23.33 6.17 -8.92
C LYS A 26 24.11 7.21 -8.13
N ASP A 27 25.10 7.86 -8.75
CA ASP A 27 25.94 8.86 -8.08
C ASP A 27 25.08 10.00 -7.50
N TYR A 28 24.07 10.45 -8.25
CA TYR A 28 23.18 11.52 -7.80
C TYR A 28 22.30 11.11 -6.61
N LEU A 29 21.75 9.89 -6.61
CA LEU A 29 20.92 9.37 -5.53
C LEU A 29 21.77 9.05 -4.28
N GLU A 30 22.96 8.48 -4.45
CA GLU A 30 23.90 8.23 -3.35
C GLU A 30 24.36 9.54 -2.69
N PHE A 31 24.58 10.59 -3.48
CA PHE A 31 24.88 11.94 -2.94
C PHE A 31 23.73 12.50 -2.08
N ARG A 32 22.48 12.08 -2.32
CA ARG A 32 21.31 12.42 -1.51
C ARG A 32 21.14 11.51 -0.28
N GLY A 33 22.01 10.53 -0.10
CA GLY A 33 22.05 9.64 1.06
C GLY A 33 21.22 8.37 0.91
N TYR A 34 20.88 7.96 -0.31
CA TYR A 34 20.26 6.66 -0.60
C TYR A 34 21.31 5.57 -0.82
N GLU A 35 20.97 4.32 -0.50
CA GLU A 35 21.70 3.15 -0.98
C GLU A 35 21.11 2.73 -2.32
N VAL A 36 21.93 2.53 -3.36
CA VAL A 36 21.44 2.20 -4.70
C VAL A 36 22.00 0.85 -5.17
N ILE A 37 21.09 -0.10 -5.39
CA ILE A 37 21.36 -1.36 -6.08
C ILE A 37 20.97 -1.17 -7.54
N THR A 38 21.73 -1.77 -8.44
CA THR A 38 21.55 -1.63 -9.88
C THR A 38 21.29 -2.98 -10.53
N ALA A 39 20.52 -2.98 -11.62
CA ALA A 39 20.34 -4.12 -12.51
C ALA A 39 20.22 -3.60 -13.96
N GLU A 40 20.65 -4.39 -14.94
CA GLU A 40 20.67 -3.99 -16.35
C GLU A 40 19.39 -4.38 -17.11
N ASN A 41 18.56 -5.25 -16.52
CA ASN A 41 17.29 -5.67 -17.12
C ASN A 41 16.31 -6.22 -16.06
N GLY A 42 15.07 -6.50 -16.49
CA GLY A 42 14.03 -7.02 -15.59
C GLY A 42 14.33 -8.39 -14.99
N ARG A 43 15.11 -9.26 -15.66
CA ARG A 43 15.46 -10.59 -15.15
C ARG A 43 16.44 -10.49 -13.98
N GLU A 44 17.52 -9.74 -14.16
CA GLU A 44 18.49 -9.46 -13.10
C GLU A 44 17.82 -8.75 -11.91
N ALA A 45 16.92 -7.80 -12.18
CA ALA A 45 16.17 -7.13 -11.14
C ALA A 45 15.31 -8.07 -10.29
N LEU A 46 14.69 -9.10 -10.91
CA LEU A 46 13.95 -10.13 -10.16
C LEU A 46 14.88 -10.96 -9.27
N GLU A 47 16.07 -11.32 -9.75
CA GLU A 47 17.08 -12.04 -8.97
C GLU A 47 17.57 -11.22 -7.76
N VAL A 48 17.70 -9.91 -7.93
CA VAL A 48 17.96 -8.97 -6.83
C VAL A 48 16.80 -8.98 -5.82
N LEU A 49 15.55 -8.93 -6.29
CA LEU A 49 14.35 -8.92 -5.44
C LEU A 49 14.16 -10.20 -4.63
N GLU A 50 14.69 -11.34 -5.08
CA GLU A 50 14.72 -12.59 -4.31
C GLU A 50 15.60 -12.46 -3.06
N GLN A 51 16.73 -11.78 -3.18
CA GLN A 51 17.74 -11.64 -2.13
C GLN A 51 17.42 -10.49 -1.16
N GLU A 52 17.00 -9.35 -1.69
CA GLU A 52 16.80 -8.13 -0.92
C GLU A 52 15.55 -7.37 -1.36
N ILE A 53 14.88 -6.70 -0.42
CA ILE A 53 13.67 -5.93 -0.70
C ILE A 53 14.01 -4.43 -0.62
N PRO A 54 13.99 -3.68 -1.73
CA PRO A 54 14.25 -2.24 -1.71
C PRO A 54 13.05 -1.46 -1.15
N ASP A 55 13.28 -0.22 -0.72
CA ASP A 55 12.23 0.71 -0.33
C ASP A 55 11.49 1.31 -1.54
N MET A 56 12.12 1.34 -2.72
CA MET A 56 11.55 1.83 -3.98
C MET A 56 12.28 1.25 -5.19
N ILE A 57 11.58 1.14 -6.32
CA ILE A 57 12.15 0.74 -7.61
C ILE A 57 12.05 1.91 -8.61
N ILE A 58 13.13 2.15 -9.33
CA ILE A 58 13.22 3.04 -10.49
C ILE A 58 13.56 2.17 -11.70
N CYS A 59 12.72 2.16 -12.71
CA CYS A 59 12.83 1.19 -13.81
C CYS A 59 12.67 1.88 -15.17
N ASP A 60 13.56 1.59 -16.12
CA ASP A 60 13.31 1.90 -17.53
C ASP A 60 12.27 0.95 -18.13
N VAL A 61 11.53 1.42 -19.13
CA VAL A 61 10.50 0.62 -19.79
C VAL A 61 11.11 -0.21 -20.94
N MET A 62 12.11 0.30 -21.63
CA MET A 62 12.69 -0.27 -22.85
C MET A 62 14.05 -0.92 -22.56
N MET A 63 14.01 -2.11 -21.97
CA MET A 63 15.21 -2.91 -21.69
C MET A 63 15.22 -4.20 -22.53
N PRO A 64 16.39 -4.77 -22.83
CA PRO A 64 16.50 -6.07 -23.46
C PRO A 64 16.04 -7.19 -22.51
N GLU A 65 15.77 -8.36 -23.09
CA GLU A 65 15.34 -9.60 -22.40
C GLU A 65 13.96 -9.52 -21.73
N MET A 66 13.78 -8.63 -20.76
CA MET A 66 12.53 -8.34 -20.07
C MET A 66 12.32 -6.84 -19.97
N ASP A 67 11.24 -6.36 -20.60
CA ASP A 67 10.85 -4.95 -20.56
C ASP A 67 10.29 -4.56 -19.17
N GLY A 68 10.32 -3.25 -18.87
CA GLY A 68 9.90 -2.75 -17.57
C GLY A 68 8.41 -3.00 -17.27
N TYR A 69 7.56 -3.10 -18.29
CA TYR A 69 6.15 -3.41 -18.09
C TYR A 69 5.94 -4.85 -17.61
N ALA A 70 6.63 -5.81 -18.22
CA ALA A 70 6.60 -7.21 -17.83
C ALA A 70 7.16 -7.40 -16.43
N PHE A 71 8.28 -6.75 -16.13
CA PHE A 71 8.89 -6.74 -14.79
C PHE A 71 7.91 -6.24 -13.72
N VAL A 72 7.34 -5.03 -13.90
CA VAL A 72 6.40 -4.44 -12.92
C VAL A 72 5.16 -5.31 -12.73
N ASN A 73 4.63 -5.90 -13.79
CA ASN A 73 3.49 -6.81 -13.68
C ASN A 73 3.79 -8.02 -12.80
N GLN A 74 5.02 -8.56 -12.83
CA GLN A 74 5.43 -9.64 -11.92
C GLN A 74 5.61 -9.15 -10.49
N VAL A 75 6.27 -8.01 -10.30
CA VAL A 75 6.47 -7.39 -8.97
C VAL A 75 5.14 -7.13 -8.27
N ARG A 76 4.08 -6.74 -9.01
CA ARG A 76 2.74 -6.51 -8.46
C ARG A 76 1.94 -7.78 -8.16
N GLN A 77 2.30 -8.92 -8.76
CA GLN A 77 1.64 -10.21 -8.49
C GLN A 77 2.16 -10.89 -7.21
N GLU A 78 3.34 -10.49 -6.72
CA GLU A 78 3.97 -11.09 -5.55
C GLU A 78 3.68 -10.29 -4.27
N GLU A 79 3.05 -10.89 -3.26
CA GLU A 79 2.63 -10.20 -2.02
C GLU A 79 3.80 -9.50 -1.31
N ARG A 80 4.99 -10.11 -1.36
CA ARG A 80 6.22 -9.60 -0.73
C ARG A 80 6.69 -8.28 -1.34
N THR A 81 6.44 -8.02 -2.62
CA THR A 81 6.97 -6.87 -3.37
C THR A 81 5.89 -5.95 -3.93
N SER A 82 4.62 -6.37 -3.90
CA SER A 82 3.50 -5.65 -4.51
C SER A 82 3.23 -4.26 -3.91
N TRP A 83 3.74 -3.99 -2.71
CA TRP A 83 3.60 -2.69 -2.04
C TRP A 83 4.72 -1.69 -2.38
N ILE A 84 5.82 -2.12 -3.00
CA ILE A 84 6.99 -1.27 -3.23
C ILE A 84 6.60 -0.14 -4.19
N PRO A 85 6.86 1.14 -3.88
CA PRO A 85 6.61 2.21 -4.85
C PRO A 85 7.51 2.05 -6.08
N ILE A 86 6.94 2.25 -7.27
CA ILE A 86 7.61 2.07 -8.56
C ILE A 86 7.51 3.36 -9.38
N LEU A 87 8.67 3.87 -9.82
CA LEU A 87 8.79 4.98 -10.77
C LEU A 87 9.32 4.44 -12.09
N PHE A 88 8.55 4.63 -13.17
CA PHE A 88 9.08 4.45 -14.51
C PHE A 88 9.88 5.68 -14.94
N LEU A 89 11.07 5.44 -15.49
CA LEU A 89 11.94 6.47 -16.06
C LEU A 89 12.25 6.09 -17.51
N SER A 90 11.54 6.63 -18.50
CA SER A 90 11.61 6.12 -19.87
C SER A 90 11.70 7.19 -20.96
N ALA A 91 12.34 6.87 -22.09
CA ALA A 91 12.28 7.69 -23.30
C ALA A 91 10.90 7.70 -23.97
N LYS A 92 9.99 6.78 -23.61
CA LYS A 92 8.61 6.77 -24.11
C LYS A 92 7.79 7.89 -23.48
N GLY A 93 7.57 8.95 -24.26
CA GLY A 93 6.92 10.17 -23.79
C GLY A 93 5.44 10.34 -24.15
N GLN A 94 4.86 9.44 -24.96
CA GLN A 94 3.48 9.62 -25.43
C GLN A 94 2.48 9.39 -24.30
N SER A 95 1.34 10.09 -24.34
CA SER A 95 0.30 9.96 -23.30
C SER A 95 -0.17 8.52 -23.11
N GLN A 96 -0.23 7.73 -24.19
CA GLN A 96 -0.62 6.32 -24.14
C GLN A 96 0.39 5.46 -23.35
N ASP A 97 1.69 5.73 -23.51
CA ASP A 97 2.74 5.01 -22.77
C ASP A 97 2.67 5.29 -21.26
N LYS A 98 2.42 6.56 -20.90
CA LYS A 98 2.23 7.00 -19.52
C LYS A 98 1.01 6.32 -18.88
N ILE A 99 -0.14 6.36 -19.58
CA ILE A 99 -1.38 5.72 -19.13
C ILE A 99 -1.16 4.22 -18.95
N LYS A 100 -0.48 3.56 -19.90
CA LYS A 100 -0.16 2.14 -19.81
C LYS A 100 0.69 1.84 -18.57
N GLY A 101 1.75 2.62 -18.33
CA GLY A 101 2.62 2.41 -17.17
C GLY A 101 1.89 2.54 -15.83
N LEU A 102 1.06 3.56 -15.69
CA LEU A 102 0.26 3.77 -14.48
C LEU A 102 -0.78 2.64 -14.28
N ASN A 103 -1.45 2.20 -15.35
CA ASN A 103 -2.43 1.11 -15.27
C ASN A 103 -1.82 -0.25 -14.93
N ILE A 104 -0.56 -0.48 -15.31
CA ILE A 104 0.20 -1.70 -14.95
C ILE A 104 0.62 -1.68 -13.47
N GLY A 105 0.54 -0.52 -12.83
CA GLY A 105 0.75 -0.37 -11.40
C GLY A 105 2.01 0.40 -11.04
N ALA A 106 2.60 1.20 -11.94
CA ALA A 106 3.59 2.19 -11.51
C ALA A 106 2.91 3.36 -10.79
N ASP A 107 3.57 3.91 -9.78
CA ASP A 107 3.09 5.05 -9.00
C ASP A 107 3.41 6.38 -9.70
N VAL A 108 4.55 6.41 -10.40
CA VAL A 108 5.05 7.60 -11.10
C VAL A 108 5.59 7.21 -12.47
N TYR A 109 5.43 8.11 -13.44
CA TYR A 109 6.03 7.98 -14.76
C TYR A 109 6.76 9.27 -15.14
N MET A 110 8.06 9.19 -15.32
CA MET A 110 8.95 10.27 -15.73
C MET A 110 9.53 9.99 -17.13
N VAL A 111 9.59 11.03 -17.96
CA VAL A 111 10.08 10.92 -19.35
C VAL A 111 11.52 11.43 -19.41
N LYS A 112 12.39 10.73 -20.14
CA LYS A 112 13.75 11.18 -20.46
C LYS A 112 13.70 12.21 -21.63
N PRO A 113 14.52 13.27 -21.62
CA PRO A 113 15.47 13.67 -20.58
C PRO A 113 14.77 14.27 -19.34
N PHE A 114 15.41 14.16 -18.18
CA PHE A 114 14.89 14.64 -16.90
C PHE A 114 15.93 15.49 -16.18
N GLU A 115 15.47 16.36 -15.29
CA GLU A 115 16.35 17.09 -14.38
C GLU A 115 16.63 16.22 -13.13
N PRO A 116 17.88 16.08 -12.68
CA PRO A 116 18.21 15.25 -11.51
C PRO A 116 17.42 15.63 -10.25
N GLU A 117 17.21 16.92 -10.02
CA GLU A 117 16.41 17.44 -8.90
C GLU A 117 14.94 17.00 -8.97
N GLU A 118 14.38 16.89 -10.20
CA GLU A 118 13.01 16.41 -10.41
C GLU A 118 12.90 14.93 -10.04
N LEU A 119 13.86 14.11 -10.45
CA LEU A 119 13.92 12.69 -10.09
C LEU A 119 13.93 12.51 -8.58
N VAL A 120 14.78 13.25 -7.86
CA VAL A 120 14.86 13.17 -6.39
C VAL A 120 13.57 13.61 -5.73
N ALA A 121 12.94 14.68 -6.22
CA ALA A 121 11.66 15.13 -5.68
C ALA A 121 10.58 14.04 -5.82
N GLN A 122 10.52 13.34 -6.95
CA GLN A 122 9.59 12.23 -7.15
C GLN A 122 9.91 11.03 -6.25
N VAL A 123 11.19 10.65 -6.13
CA VAL A 123 11.64 9.58 -5.22
C VAL A 123 11.23 9.88 -3.78
N GLU A 124 11.51 11.09 -3.30
CA GLU A 124 11.12 11.50 -1.95
C GLU A 124 9.60 11.48 -1.74
N ALA A 125 8.82 11.95 -2.72
CA ALA A 125 7.37 11.97 -2.65
C ALA A 125 6.79 10.55 -2.60
N SER A 126 7.25 9.66 -3.47
CA SER A 126 6.84 8.25 -3.52
C SER A 126 7.17 7.52 -2.23
N LEU A 127 8.38 7.68 -1.70
CA LEU A 127 8.78 7.09 -0.41
C LEU A 127 7.94 7.61 0.75
N LYS A 128 7.70 8.94 0.82
CA LYS A 128 6.84 9.53 1.85
C LYS A 128 5.41 9.01 1.76
N GLN A 129 4.86 8.85 0.55
CA GLN A 129 3.53 8.29 0.34
C GLN A 129 3.45 6.83 0.77
N ALA A 130 4.40 5.99 0.34
CA ALA A 130 4.45 4.58 0.72
C ALA A 130 4.59 4.41 2.25
N PHE A 131 5.42 5.24 2.89
CA PHE A 131 5.56 5.23 4.36
C PHE A 131 4.27 5.65 5.08
N ARG A 132 3.54 6.65 4.58
CA ARG A 132 2.23 7.02 5.13
C ARG A 132 1.22 5.90 4.98
N GLN A 133 1.17 5.28 3.81
CA GLN A 133 0.24 4.20 3.52
C GLN A 133 0.53 2.98 4.40
N ARG A 134 1.81 2.69 4.66
CA ARG A 134 2.27 1.66 5.60
C ARG A 134 2.05 1.98 7.07
N GLN A 135 2.14 3.23 7.48
CA GLN A 135 1.75 3.61 8.85
C GLN A 135 0.23 3.55 9.03
N GLN A 136 -0.53 3.81 7.97
CA GLN A 136 -1.98 3.63 7.97
C GLN A 136 -2.37 2.15 7.98
N THR A 137 -1.62 1.25 7.31
CA THR A 137 -1.86 -0.20 7.33
C THR A 137 -1.15 -0.95 8.46
N GLY A 138 -0.10 -0.37 9.06
CA GLY A 138 0.75 -0.93 10.12
C GLY A 138 0.47 -0.37 11.52
N GLY A 139 -0.66 0.30 11.72
CA GLY A 139 -1.19 0.74 13.01
C GLY A 139 -1.81 -0.38 13.86
N GLY A 140 -1.15 -1.55 13.95
CA GLY A 140 -1.43 -2.62 14.91
C GLY A 140 -0.25 -3.59 14.90
N ASN A 141 0.49 -3.86 15.97
CA ASN A 141 0.24 -3.89 17.41
C ASN A 141 1.52 -3.38 18.13
N ASP A 142 1.48 -2.73 19.30
CA ASP A 142 0.95 -3.25 20.56
C ASP A 142 0.36 -2.14 21.44
N SER A 143 -0.78 -2.45 22.06
CA SER A 143 -1.64 -1.63 22.93
C SER A 143 -2.78 -0.93 22.18
N GLU A 144 -3.96 -1.58 22.19
CA GLU A 144 -5.28 -1.04 21.83
C GLU A 144 -5.44 -0.56 20.38
N SER A 145 -5.60 -1.51 19.44
CA SER A 145 -6.06 -1.24 18.07
C SER A 145 -7.49 -0.69 18.07
N LYS A 146 -7.66 0.61 18.29
CA LYS A 146 -8.96 1.29 18.15
C LYS A 146 -9.51 1.02 16.76
N ILE A 147 -10.72 0.51 16.71
CA ILE A 147 -11.39 0.28 15.44
C ILE A 147 -11.68 1.63 14.77
N GLN A 148 -11.09 1.86 13.60
CA GLN A 148 -11.30 3.07 12.83
C GLN A 148 -12.57 2.95 12.00
N VAL A 149 -13.68 3.44 12.54
CA VAL A 149 -14.95 3.65 11.82
C VAL A 149 -15.03 5.11 11.37
N PRO A 150 -15.56 5.42 10.16
CA PRO A 150 -15.74 6.80 9.72
C PRO A 150 -16.50 7.65 10.75
N PHE A 151 -16.10 8.92 10.93
CA PHE A 151 -16.66 9.81 11.97
C PHE A 151 -18.16 10.14 11.78
N ASP A 152 -18.73 9.83 10.62
CA ASP A 152 -20.08 10.18 10.19
C ASP A 152 -21.03 8.98 10.08
N VAL A 153 -20.73 7.85 10.72
CA VAL A 153 -21.60 6.68 10.68
C VAL A 153 -22.85 6.87 11.53
N HIS A 154 -24.01 6.88 10.87
CA HIS A 154 -25.32 6.92 11.51
C HIS A 154 -26.01 5.56 11.40
N LEU A 155 -26.18 4.88 12.54
CA LEU A 155 -26.98 3.67 12.64
C LEU A 155 -28.44 3.99 12.90
N THR A 156 -29.34 3.24 12.26
CA THR A 156 -30.77 3.27 12.57
C THR A 156 -31.05 2.68 13.95
N GLN A 157 -32.23 2.96 14.52
CA GLN A 157 -32.64 2.42 15.83
C GLN A 157 -32.59 0.88 15.89
N THR A 158 -32.91 0.21 14.78
CA THR A 158 -32.86 -1.26 14.69
C THR A 158 -31.43 -1.77 14.59
N GLU A 159 -30.58 -1.13 13.77
CA GLU A 159 -29.16 -1.47 13.67
C GLU A 159 -28.43 -1.26 15.00
N LEU A 160 -28.76 -0.19 15.73
CA LEU A 160 -28.20 0.07 17.05
C LEU A 160 -28.53 -1.07 18.02
N LYS A 161 -29.79 -1.52 18.10
CA LYS A 161 -30.14 -2.68 18.94
C LYS A 161 -29.41 -3.96 18.51
N VAL A 162 -29.29 -4.22 17.21
CA VAL A 162 -28.58 -5.40 16.71
C VAL A 162 -27.09 -5.33 17.11
N VAL A 163 -26.43 -4.18 16.98
CA VAL A 163 -25.01 -4.05 17.34
C VAL A 163 -24.76 -4.26 18.84
N GLN A 164 -25.71 -3.87 19.70
CA GLN A 164 -25.66 -4.12 21.14
C GLN A 164 -25.66 -5.61 21.47
N PHE A 165 -26.55 -6.39 20.84
CA PHE A 165 -26.60 -7.82 21.07
C PHE A 165 -25.39 -8.54 20.47
N VAL A 166 -24.87 -8.05 19.33
CA VAL A 166 -23.61 -8.53 18.74
C VAL A 166 -22.44 -8.29 19.70
N ALA A 167 -22.35 -7.12 20.34
CA ALA A 167 -21.34 -6.78 21.35
C ALA A 167 -21.39 -7.69 22.59
N ARG A 168 -22.60 -8.14 22.97
CA ARG A 168 -22.83 -9.10 24.06
C ARG A 168 -22.56 -10.56 23.66
N GLY A 169 -22.18 -10.82 22.41
CA GLY A 169 -21.81 -12.15 21.93
C GLY A 169 -22.99 -13.07 21.57
N LEU A 170 -24.22 -12.54 21.46
CA LEU A 170 -25.37 -13.35 21.05
C LEU A 170 -25.19 -13.87 19.62
N ALA A 171 -25.77 -15.02 19.27
CA ALA A 171 -25.80 -15.49 17.88
C ALA A 171 -26.96 -14.85 17.09
N ASN A 172 -26.91 -14.87 15.75
CA ASN A 172 -27.97 -14.28 14.91
C ASN A 172 -29.36 -14.84 15.19
N ARG A 173 -29.45 -16.12 15.57
CA ARG A 173 -30.72 -16.76 15.95
C ARG A 173 -31.29 -16.15 17.23
N ASP A 174 -30.46 -16.00 18.26
CA ASP A 174 -30.92 -15.48 19.56
C ASP A 174 -31.30 -14.00 19.46
N ILE A 175 -30.58 -13.22 18.63
CA ILE A 175 -30.93 -11.83 18.31
C ILE A 175 -32.28 -11.75 17.59
N ALA A 176 -32.54 -12.70 16.69
CA ALA A 176 -33.78 -12.75 15.92
C ALA A 176 -34.98 -13.03 16.84
N GLU A 177 -34.81 -13.90 17.84
CA GLU A 177 -35.82 -14.17 18.88
C GLU A 177 -36.08 -12.93 19.75
N GLU A 178 -35.02 -12.26 20.21
CA GLU A 178 -35.13 -11.08 21.08
C GLU A 178 -35.78 -9.87 20.37
N LEU A 179 -35.51 -9.70 19.08
CA LEU A 179 -36.09 -8.64 18.26
C LEU A 179 -37.40 -9.03 17.56
N ASN A 180 -37.85 -10.28 17.72
CA ASN A 180 -39.02 -10.85 17.04
C ASN A 180 -38.99 -10.64 15.50
N VAL A 181 -37.84 -10.93 14.88
CA VAL A 181 -37.62 -10.84 13.43
C VAL A 181 -37.04 -12.15 12.90
N SER A 182 -36.86 -12.27 11.58
CA SER A 182 -36.19 -13.43 11.01
C SER A 182 -34.67 -13.36 11.17
N GLN A 183 -33.99 -14.51 11.27
CA GLN A 183 -32.52 -14.57 11.26
C GLN A 183 -31.90 -13.87 10.03
N ARG A 184 -32.53 -14.01 8.86
CA ARG A 184 -32.12 -13.35 7.61
C ARG A 184 -32.20 -11.82 7.69
N THR A 185 -33.15 -11.29 8.47
CA THR A 185 -33.27 -9.86 8.76
C THR A 185 -32.10 -9.38 9.62
N VAL A 186 -31.71 -10.15 10.63
CA VAL A 186 -30.53 -9.84 11.47
C VAL A 186 -29.24 -9.87 10.64
N GLU A 187 -29.07 -10.88 9.77
CA GLU A 187 -27.92 -10.97 8.85
C GLU A 187 -27.84 -9.76 7.92
N SER A 188 -28.98 -9.31 7.38
CA SER A 188 -29.06 -8.09 6.57
C SER A 188 -28.64 -6.85 7.35
N HIS A 189 -29.12 -6.68 8.59
CA HIS A 189 -28.70 -5.56 9.44
C HIS A 189 -27.20 -5.61 9.76
N VAL A 190 -26.63 -6.78 10.05
CA VAL A 190 -25.18 -6.93 10.27
C VAL A 190 -24.40 -6.55 9.01
N SER A 191 -24.80 -7.04 7.84
CA SER A 191 -24.15 -6.70 6.57
C SER A 191 -24.22 -5.20 6.26
N ASN A 192 -25.35 -4.55 6.51
CA ASN A 192 -25.51 -3.12 6.31
C ASN A 192 -24.65 -2.30 7.27
N MET A 193 -24.54 -2.73 8.54
CA MET A 193 -23.66 -2.09 9.52
C MET A 193 -22.19 -2.23 9.14
N LEU A 194 -21.75 -3.40 8.68
CA LEU A 194 -20.38 -3.60 8.18
C LEU A 194 -20.10 -2.67 6.99
N GLY A 195 -21.03 -2.55 6.04
CA GLY A 195 -20.90 -1.64 4.90
C GLY A 195 -20.85 -0.16 5.30
N LYS A 196 -21.65 0.27 6.28
CA LYS A 196 -21.65 1.65 6.78
C LYS A 196 -20.39 1.97 7.60
N THR A 197 -19.91 1.01 8.39
CA THR A 197 -18.79 1.19 9.32
C THR A 197 -17.43 0.96 8.66
N GLY A 198 -17.40 0.36 7.47
CA GLY A 198 -16.16 -0.06 6.81
C GLY A 198 -15.52 -1.29 7.45
N LEU A 199 -16.19 -1.97 8.38
CA LEU A 199 -15.68 -3.15 9.08
C LEU A 199 -15.90 -4.42 8.26
N HIS A 200 -15.00 -5.38 8.43
CA HIS A 200 -14.96 -6.55 7.56
C HIS A 200 -15.61 -7.80 8.17
N ASN A 201 -15.83 -7.81 9.49
CA ASN A 201 -16.41 -8.97 10.16
C ASN A 201 -17.20 -8.63 11.44
N ARG A 202 -18.02 -9.58 11.87
CA ARG A 202 -18.84 -9.47 13.09
C ARG A 202 -18.01 -9.17 14.34
N THR A 203 -16.82 -9.74 14.44
CA THR A 203 -15.95 -9.59 15.61
C THR A 203 -15.45 -8.17 15.75
N GLU A 204 -15.06 -7.53 14.64
CA GLU A 204 -14.75 -6.10 14.59
C GLU A 204 -15.98 -5.27 14.94
N LEU A 205 -17.14 -5.58 14.37
CA LEU A 205 -18.38 -4.87 14.69
C LEU A 205 -18.75 -4.96 16.18
N ALA A 206 -18.56 -6.13 16.81
CA ALA A 206 -18.76 -6.33 18.24
C ALA A 206 -17.78 -5.51 19.08
N ARG A 207 -16.49 -5.56 18.75
CA ARG A 207 -15.45 -4.81 19.45
C ARG A 207 -15.66 -3.30 19.31
N TRP A 208 -16.08 -2.82 18.14
CA TRP A 208 -16.36 -1.40 17.89
C TRP A 208 -17.48 -0.89 18.79
N ALA A 209 -18.55 -1.68 18.93
CA ALA A 209 -19.66 -1.35 19.80
C ALA A 209 -19.27 -1.34 21.29
N ILE A 210 -18.35 -2.21 21.72
CA ILE A 210 -17.80 -2.19 23.09
C ILE A 210 -16.96 -0.91 23.31
N GLU A 211 -16.06 -0.59 22.38
CA GLU A 211 -15.17 0.58 22.45
C GLU A 211 -15.94 1.91 22.47
N ASN A 212 -17.09 1.97 21.80
CA ASN A 212 -17.96 3.16 21.73
C ASN A 212 -19.07 3.18 22.79
N GLN A 213 -18.98 2.33 23.83
CA GLN A 213 -19.96 2.21 24.92
C GLN A 213 -21.40 1.98 24.43
N MET A 214 -21.54 1.30 23.30
CA MET A 214 -22.86 0.98 22.75
C MET A 214 -23.46 -0.26 23.43
N ALA A 215 -22.64 -1.14 24.03
CA ALA A 215 -23.01 -2.44 24.61
C ALA A 215 -23.99 -2.41 25.80
#